data_AF-A0A956U9B2-F1
#
_entry.id   AF-A0A956U9B2-F1
#
_cell.length_a   1.000
_cell.length_b   1.000
_cell.length_c   1.000
_cell.angle_alpha   90.00
_cell.angle_beta   90.00
_cell.angle_gamma   90.00
#
_symmetry.space_group_name_H-M   'P 1'
#
loop_
_entity.id
_entity.type
_entity.pdbx_description
1 polymer ?
#
loop_
_entity_poly.entity_id
_entity_poly.type
_entity_poly.pdbx_seq_one_letter_code
_entity_poly.pdbx_strand_id
1 'polypeptide(L)'
;MKEFKARLYIKDASDPVAAVATVSGGNIVLDYGEKPLYLPVSEVVIKEGGELGDRVRVSHSSTKTVVLFSGHDFLDELESRHPDLDVVKASRAVKQKVKHAVLIRGSHVGIILGVVASIVLVFYLSFDLWVDMAADKVPVSVEETIGEVGLPKKLLKDEKKSSLVKRVNDIGAKLVATAGASPYKFHFYVEESKVVNAYSLPGGNIVVMSKLINEAKSDDELAGVLAHEIGHVVHRDSLRRILHTSGLGMCIAIVTGGTVTNKQLAVLIPTMKELERLNYSRVQEAAADKLAVELSLKAGYRPEALIEFFKRLQKDEEGIPSAALLLVSDHPLTADRIKAIEAEAAQQRKILKPQQQQKPHK
;
A
#
# COMPACT_ATOMS: atom_id res chain seq x y z
N MET A 1 -32.90 -15.45 -39.23
CA MET A 1 -33.22 -16.51 -38.24
C MET A 1 -32.31 -16.30 -37.05
N LYS A 2 -32.78 -16.50 -35.81
CA LYS A 2 -31.91 -16.35 -34.64
C LYS A 2 -31.01 -17.57 -34.52
N GLU A 3 -29.72 -17.33 -34.33
CA GLU A 3 -28.70 -18.37 -34.22
C GLU A 3 -28.36 -18.63 -32.75
N PHE A 4 -28.20 -19.90 -32.40
CA PHE A 4 -27.87 -20.33 -31.03
C PHE A 4 -26.61 -21.18 -31.05
N LYS A 5 -25.63 -20.80 -30.21
CA LYS A 5 -24.44 -21.62 -30.02
C LYS A 5 -24.81 -22.90 -29.27
N ALA A 6 -24.39 -24.02 -29.81
CA ALA A 6 -24.67 -25.35 -29.30
C ALA A 6 -23.42 -26.23 -29.31
N ARG A 7 -23.44 -27.29 -28.51
CA ARG A 7 -22.45 -28.36 -28.53
C ARG A 7 -23.15 -29.65 -28.95
N LEU A 8 -22.75 -30.18 -30.10
CA LEU A 8 -23.29 -31.38 -30.70
C LEU A 8 -22.47 -32.58 -30.25
N TYR A 9 -23.14 -33.55 -29.63
CA TYR A 9 -22.55 -34.84 -29.28
C TYR A 9 -23.00 -35.86 -30.33
N ILE A 10 -22.06 -36.21 -31.19
CA ILE A 10 -22.24 -37.25 -32.22
C ILE A 10 -21.91 -38.59 -31.59
N LYS A 11 -22.67 -39.62 -31.95
CA LYS A 11 -22.41 -40.98 -31.50
C LYS A 11 -20.97 -41.38 -31.91
N ASP A 12 -20.22 -41.96 -30.97
CA ASP A 12 -18.84 -42.46 -31.16
C ASP A 12 -17.72 -41.39 -31.25
N ALA A 13 -18.04 -40.10 -31.04
CA ALA A 13 -17.03 -39.04 -30.89
C ALA A 13 -16.66 -38.81 -29.41
N SER A 14 -15.36 -38.64 -29.11
CA SER A 14 -14.87 -38.36 -27.75
C SER A 14 -15.23 -36.95 -27.28
N ASP A 15 -15.25 -35.99 -28.19
CA ASP A 15 -15.43 -34.57 -27.90
C ASP A 15 -16.65 -33.99 -28.63
N PRO A 16 -17.39 -33.07 -27.99
CA PRO A 16 -18.49 -32.39 -28.64
C PRO A 16 -18.00 -31.42 -29.72
N VAL A 17 -18.72 -31.39 -30.84
CA VAL A 17 -18.47 -30.45 -31.94
C VAL A 17 -19.22 -29.14 -31.67
N ALA A 18 -18.58 -28.01 -31.94
CA ALA A 18 -19.25 -26.71 -31.90
C ALA A 18 -20.26 -26.62 -33.06
N ALA A 19 -21.51 -26.28 -32.74
CA ALA A 19 -22.58 -26.17 -33.72
C ALA A 19 -23.34 -24.85 -33.55
N VAL A 20 -23.93 -24.37 -34.64
CA VAL A 20 -24.89 -23.28 -34.66
C VAL A 20 -26.26 -23.88 -34.95
N ALA A 21 -27.19 -23.67 -34.03
CA ALA A 21 -28.55 -24.15 -34.16
C ALA A 21 -29.49 -23.02 -34.60
N THR A 22 -30.41 -23.32 -35.51
CA THR A 22 -31.52 -22.45 -35.90
C THR A 22 -32.83 -23.24 -35.88
N VAL A 23 -33.96 -22.56 -35.70
CA VAL A 23 -35.30 -23.18 -35.74
C VAL A 23 -35.99 -22.78 -37.03
N SER A 24 -36.23 -23.74 -37.93
CA SER A 24 -36.81 -23.48 -39.25
C SER A 24 -37.71 -24.64 -39.70
N GLY A 25 -38.91 -24.33 -40.21
CA GLY A 25 -39.79 -25.31 -40.84
C GLY A 25 -40.10 -26.55 -40.00
N GLY A 26 -40.32 -26.40 -38.69
CA GLY A 26 -40.58 -27.53 -37.77
C GLY A 26 -39.35 -28.35 -37.40
N ASN A 27 -38.16 -27.91 -37.79
CA ASN A 27 -36.89 -28.57 -37.52
C ASN A 27 -35.95 -27.67 -36.72
N ILE A 28 -35.14 -28.30 -35.88
CA ILE A 28 -33.90 -27.73 -35.35
C ILE A 28 -32.81 -28.06 -36.37
N VAL A 29 -32.29 -27.03 -37.03
CA VAL A 29 -31.22 -27.17 -38.03
C VAL A 29 -29.90 -26.88 -37.34
N LEU A 30 -28.98 -27.85 -37.38
CA LEU A 30 -27.66 -27.75 -36.78
C LEU A 30 -26.62 -27.66 -37.90
N ASP A 31 -25.94 -26.52 -37.95
CA ASP A 31 -24.74 -26.32 -38.77
C ASP A 31 -23.50 -26.54 -37.89
N TYR A 32 -22.63 -27.46 -38.29
CA TYR A 32 -21.43 -27.83 -37.55
C TYR A 32 -20.20 -27.98 -38.46
N GLY A 33 -20.24 -27.34 -39.64
CA GLY A 33 -19.15 -27.40 -40.63
C GLY A 33 -19.22 -28.58 -41.60
N GLU A 34 -20.24 -29.43 -41.50
CA GLU A 34 -20.56 -30.48 -42.48
C GLU A 34 -21.98 -30.29 -43.05
N LYS A 35 -22.59 -31.35 -43.58
CA LYS A 35 -23.98 -31.33 -44.03
C LYS A 35 -24.91 -31.01 -42.85
N PRO A 36 -25.76 -29.97 -42.94
CA PRO A 36 -26.64 -29.59 -41.83
C PRO A 36 -27.53 -30.74 -41.38
N LEU A 37 -27.62 -30.92 -40.07
CA LEU A 37 -28.49 -31.94 -39.47
C LEU A 37 -29.85 -31.33 -39.17
N TYR A 38 -30.91 -31.99 -39.62
CA TYR A 38 -32.30 -31.57 -39.40
C TYR A 38 -32.92 -32.50 -38.36
N LEU A 39 -33.31 -31.93 -37.22
CA LEU A 39 -33.98 -32.66 -36.14
C LEU A 39 -35.43 -32.18 -36.03
N PRO A 40 -36.42 -33.02 -36.39
CA PRO A 40 -37.84 -32.70 -36.21
C PRO A 40 -38.15 -32.35 -34.75
N VAL A 41 -38.77 -31.19 -34.53
CA VAL A 41 -39.10 -30.71 -33.18
C VAL A 41 -40.06 -31.66 -32.46
N SER A 42 -40.92 -32.38 -33.18
CA SER A 42 -41.85 -33.36 -32.61
C SER A 42 -41.17 -34.58 -31.99
N GLU A 43 -39.92 -34.88 -32.34
CA GLU A 43 -39.20 -36.10 -31.91
C GLU A 43 -38.09 -35.82 -30.88
N VAL A 44 -37.90 -34.56 -30.50
CA VAL A 44 -36.90 -34.20 -29.49
C VAL A 44 -37.43 -34.36 -28.07
N VAL A 45 -36.53 -34.64 -27.16
CA VAL A 45 -36.75 -34.68 -25.72
C VAL A 45 -35.88 -33.60 -25.08
N ILE A 46 -36.51 -32.69 -24.34
CA ILE A 46 -35.86 -31.57 -23.69
C ILE A 46 -35.70 -31.88 -22.20
N LYS A 47 -34.47 -31.81 -21.70
CA LYS A 47 -34.10 -32.02 -20.29
C LYS A 47 -33.08 -30.99 -19.83
N GLU A 48 -32.90 -30.89 -18.52
CA GLU A 48 -31.75 -30.19 -17.94
C GLU A 48 -30.44 -30.90 -18.29
N GLY A 49 -29.39 -30.12 -18.52
CA GLY A 49 -28.07 -30.59 -18.89
C GLY A 49 -26.97 -29.75 -18.25
N GLY A 50 -25.72 -30.16 -18.43
CA GLY A 50 -24.59 -29.61 -17.68
C GLY A 50 -24.51 -30.18 -16.26
N GLU A 51 -23.33 -30.14 -15.65
CA GLU A 51 -23.10 -30.67 -14.29
C GLU A 51 -23.95 -29.97 -13.22
N LEU A 52 -24.30 -28.71 -13.47
CA LEU A 52 -25.07 -27.87 -12.56
C LEU A 52 -26.53 -27.68 -13.01
N GLY A 53 -26.98 -28.37 -14.05
CA GLY A 53 -28.34 -28.19 -14.61
C GLY A 53 -28.57 -26.83 -15.27
N ASP A 54 -27.50 -26.10 -15.60
CA ASP A 54 -27.52 -24.74 -16.16
C ASP A 54 -27.58 -24.71 -17.69
N ARG A 55 -27.67 -25.87 -18.35
CA ARG A 55 -27.77 -26.02 -19.80
C ARG A 55 -29.06 -26.71 -20.19
N VAL A 56 -29.47 -26.48 -21.43
CA VAL A 56 -30.59 -27.19 -22.04
C VAL A 56 -30.04 -28.37 -22.84
N ARG A 57 -30.48 -29.58 -22.51
CA ARG A 57 -30.17 -30.81 -23.24
C ARG A 57 -31.33 -31.18 -24.15
N VAL A 58 -31.10 -31.15 -25.44
CA VAL A 58 -32.04 -31.62 -26.46
C VAL A 58 -31.53 -32.95 -26.99
N SER A 59 -32.30 -34.02 -26.82
CA SER A 59 -31.94 -35.36 -27.31
C SER A 59 -32.97 -35.80 -28.35
N HIS A 60 -32.52 -36.31 -29.49
CA HIS A 60 -33.41 -36.80 -30.52
C HIS A 60 -33.60 -38.32 -30.40
N SER A 61 -34.85 -38.78 -30.32
CA SER A 61 -35.17 -40.15 -29.94
C SER A 61 -34.74 -41.18 -30.98
N SER A 62 -34.88 -40.86 -32.27
CA SER A 62 -34.59 -41.76 -33.39
C SER A 62 -33.10 -41.78 -33.76
N THR A 63 -32.42 -40.64 -33.78
CA THR A 63 -31.00 -40.54 -34.18
C THR A 63 -30.02 -40.65 -33.01
N LYS A 64 -30.52 -40.67 -31.76
CA LYS A 64 -29.71 -40.60 -30.52
C LYS A 64 -28.77 -39.38 -30.45
N THR A 65 -29.00 -38.37 -31.26
CA THR A 65 -28.22 -37.12 -31.27
C THR A 65 -28.50 -36.33 -30.00
N VAL A 66 -27.45 -35.84 -29.33
CA VAL A 66 -27.59 -34.96 -28.15
C VAL A 66 -26.97 -33.61 -28.43
N VAL A 67 -27.72 -32.55 -28.11
CA VAL A 67 -27.31 -31.16 -28.28
C VAL A 67 -27.40 -30.46 -26.94
N LEU A 68 -26.32 -29.81 -26.51
CA LEU A 68 -26.29 -28.96 -25.32
C LEU A 68 -26.26 -27.49 -25.72
N PHE A 69 -27.21 -26.71 -25.20
CA PHE A 69 -27.28 -25.26 -25.36
C PHE A 69 -26.83 -24.57 -24.07
N SER A 70 -26.06 -23.48 -24.19
CA SER A 70 -25.47 -22.75 -23.06
C SER A 70 -26.47 -21.95 -22.20
N GLY A 71 -27.77 -21.99 -22.52
CA GLY A 71 -28.80 -21.25 -21.80
C GLY A 71 -30.21 -21.58 -22.30
N HIS A 72 -31.22 -20.88 -21.77
CA HIS A 72 -32.63 -21.13 -22.09
C HIS A 72 -33.13 -20.39 -23.32
N ASP A 73 -32.38 -19.45 -23.89
CA ASP A 73 -32.84 -18.58 -25.00
C ASP A 73 -33.29 -19.36 -26.23
N PHE A 74 -32.72 -20.55 -26.44
CA PHE A 74 -33.16 -21.49 -27.47
C PHE A 74 -34.60 -21.97 -27.25
N LEU A 75 -34.98 -22.21 -25.99
CA LEU A 75 -36.34 -22.60 -25.63
C LEU A 75 -37.34 -21.45 -25.85
N ASP A 76 -36.92 -20.19 -25.65
CA ASP A 76 -37.76 -19.03 -25.95
C ASP A 76 -38.12 -18.95 -27.44
N GLU A 77 -37.15 -19.20 -28.33
CA GLU A 77 -37.39 -19.24 -29.79
C GLU A 77 -38.25 -20.45 -30.20
N LEU A 78 -38.01 -21.60 -29.59
CA LEU A 78 -38.77 -22.82 -29.85
C LEU A 78 -40.24 -22.66 -29.42
N GLU A 79 -40.46 -22.07 -28.24
CA GLU A 79 -41.78 -21.73 -27.70
C GLU A 79 -42.53 -20.73 -28.59
N SER A 80 -41.83 -19.71 -29.11
CA SER A 80 -42.45 -18.70 -29.97
C SER A 80 -42.87 -19.24 -31.34
N ARG A 81 -42.13 -20.21 -31.90
CA ARG A 81 -42.39 -20.74 -33.26
C ARG A 81 -43.33 -21.94 -33.27
N HIS A 82 -43.37 -22.72 -32.19
CA HIS A 82 -44.12 -23.97 -32.12
C HIS A 82 -44.90 -24.12 -30.79
N PRO A 83 -45.79 -23.18 -30.44
CA PRO A 83 -46.44 -23.13 -29.12
C PRO A 83 -47.32 -24.35 -28.80
N ASP A 84 -47.84 -25.03 -29.83
CA ASP A 84 -48.84 -26.08 -29.68
C ASP A 84 -48.25 -27.48 -29.43
N LEU A 85 -46.95 -27.66 -29.63
CA LEU A 85 -46.30 -28.96 -29.47
C LEU A 85 -46.16 -29.34 -27.99
N ASP A 86 -46.48 -30.59 -27.65
CA ASP A 86 -46.41 -31.08 -26.27
C ASP A 86 -44.98 -31.04 -25.70
N VAL A 87 -43.97 -31.24 -26.56
CA VAL A 87 -42.56 -31.09 -26.21
C VAL A 87 -42.22 -29.67 -25.74
N VAL A 88 -42.88 -28.66 -26.30
CA VAL A 88 -42.71 -27.23 -25.98
C VAL A 88 -43.45 -26.87 -24.70
N LYS A 89 -44.60 -27.49 -24.44
CA LYS A 89 -45.28 -27.36 -23.14
C LYS A 89 -44.43 -27.98 -22.02
N ALA A 90 -43.82 -29.14 -22.28
CA ALA A 90 -42.92 -29.81 -21.35
C ALA A 90 -41.59 -29.05 -21.13
N SER A 91 -41.11 -28.29 -22.11
CA SER A 91 -39.86 -27.53 -21.99
C SER A 91 -39.92 -26.35 -21.03
N ARG A 92 -41.12 -25.85 -20.70
CA ARG A 92 -41.29 -24.72 -19.75
C ARG A 92 -40.75 -25.02 -18.36
N ALA A 93 -40.93 -26.27 -17.88
CA ALA A 93 -40.39 -26.70 -16.59
C ALA A 93 -38.85 -26.74 -16.62
N VAL A 94 -38.27 -27.27 -17.70
CA VAL A 94 -36.81 -27.29 -17.91
C VAL A 94 -36.26 -25.87 -17.98
N LYS A 95 -36.92 -24.98 -18.72
CA LYS A 95 -36.57 -23.56 -18.81
C LYS A 95 -36.52 -22.90 -17.44
N GLN A 96 -37.53 -23.13 -16.58
CA GLN A 96 -37.54 -22.59 -15.23
C GLN A 96 -36.37 -23.13 -14.40
N LYS A 97 -36.10 -24.44 -14.44
CA LYS A 97 -34.97 -25.05 -13.71
C LYS A 97 -33.62 -24.50 -14.16
N VAL A 98 -33.38 -24.44 -15.47
CA VAL A 98 -32.13 -23.89 -16.07
C VAL A 98 -31.99 -22.41 -15.70
N LYS A 99 -33.06 -21.59 -15.77
CA LYS A 99 -33.06 -20.19 -15.31
C LYS A 99 -32.63 -20.08 -13.84
N HIS A 100 -33.19 -20.89 -12.96
CA HIS A 100 -32.83 -20.89 -11.54
C HIS A 100 -31.36 -21.32 -11.34
N ALA A 101 -30.90 -22.36 -12.02
CA ALA A 101 -29.52 -22.83 -11.94
C ALA A 101 -28.51 -21.78 -12.41
N VAL A 102 -28.76 -21.12 -13.56
CA VAL A 102 -27.93 -20.01 -14.07
C VAL A 102 -27.90 -18.85 -13.09
N LEU A 103 -29.06 -18.48 -12.51
CA LEU A 103 -29.16 -17.41 -11.52
C LEU A 103 -28.36 -17.73 -10.26
N ILE A 104 -28.54 -18.92 -9.68
CA ILE A 104 -27.81 -19.38 -8.47
C ILE A 104 -26.30 -19.37 -8.71
N ARG A 105 -25.85 -19.90 -9.86
CA ARG A 105 -24.43 -19.88 -10.23
C ARG A 105 -23.90 -18.44 -10.34
N GLY A 106 -24.64 -17.55 -11.00
CA GLY A 106 -24.32 -16.14 -11.09
C GLY A 106 -24.21 -15.47 -9.71
N SER A 107 -25.15 -15.77 -8.81
CA SER A 107 -25.12 -15.29 -7.42
C SER A 107 -23.91 -15.79 -6.64
N HIS A 108 -23.54 -17.08 -6.76
CA HIS A 108 -22.34 -17.60 -6.10
C HIS A 108 -21.06 -16.93 -6.58
N VAL A 109 -20.91 -16.75 -7.90
CA VAL A 109 -19.76 -16.02 -8.46
C VAL A 109 -19.76 -14.58 -7.95
N GLY A 110 -20.92 -13.91 -7.93
CA GLY A 110 -21.06 -12.55 -7.40
C GLY A 110 -20.69 -12.45 -5.91
N ILE A 111 -21.11 -13.41 -5.08
CA ILE A 111 -20.75 -13.48 -3.65
C ILE A 111 -19.25 -13.68 -3.49
N ILE A 112 -18.65 -14.62 -4.22
CA ILE A 112 -17.19 -14.86 -4.14
C ILE A 112 -16.42 -13.60 -4.52
N LEU A 113 -16.77 -12.96 -5.63
CA LEU A 113 -16.15 -11.70 -6.06
C LEU A 113 -16.36 -10.59 -5.02
N GLY A 114 -17.56 -10.49 -4.45
CA GLY A 114 -17.88 -9.53 -3.39
C GLY A 114 -17.06 -9.75 -2.12
N VAL A 115 -16.88 -11.01 -1.70
CA VAL A 115 -16.04 -11.37 -0.54
C VAL A 115 -14.57 -11.02 -0.83
N VAL A 116 -14.05 -11.40 -1.99
CA VAL A 116 -12.66 -11.07 -2.38
C VAL A 116 -12.46 -9.55 -2.42
N ALA A 117 -13.38 -8.81 -3.04
CA ALA A 117 -13.32 -7.36 -3.08
C ALA A 117 -13.39 -6.73 -1.68
N SER A 118 -14.23 -7.28 -0.80
CA SER A 118 -14.34 -6.81 0.59
C SER A 118 -13.05 -7.05 1.38
N ILE A 119 -12.41 -8.22 1.20
CA ILE A 119 -11.12 -8.52 1.83
C ILE A 119 -10.04 -7.54 1.35
N VAL A 120 -9.95 -7.30 0.04
CA VAL A 120 -9.01 -6.34 -0.54
C VAL A 120 -9.28 -4.92 -0.01
N LEU A 121 -10.55 -4.53 0.10
CA LEU A 121 -10.93 -3.21 0.61
C LEU A 121 -10.58 -3.05 2.09
N VAL A 122 -10.92 -4.02 2.95
CA VAL A 122 -10.55 -4.01 4.37
C VAL A 122 -9.04 -3.95 4.52
N PHE A 123 -8.31 -4.73 3.73
CA PHE A 123 -6.85 -4.69 3.73
C PHE A 123 -6.32 -3.31 3.35
N TYR A 124 -6.80 -2.72 2.26
CA TYR A 124 -6.39 -1.38 1.81
C TYR A 124 -6.67 -0.31 2.86
N LEU A 125 -7.87 -0.32 3.46
CA LEU A 125 -8.27 0.64 4.48
C LEU A 125 -7.54 0.45 5.82
N SER A 126 -6.99 -0.73 6.08
CA SER A 126 -6.26 -1.05 7.32
C SER A 126 -4.74 -1.10 7.14
N PHE A 127 -4.21 -0.80 5.95
CA PHE A 127 -2.80 -1.00 5.63
C PHE A 127 -1.85 -0.26 6.59
N ASP A 128 -2.17 0.99 6.94
CA ASP A 128 -1.37 1.78 7.88
C ASP A 128 -1.27 1.10 9.26
N LEU A 129 -2.36 0.48 9.73
CA LEU A 129 -2.36 -0.27 10.99
C LEU A 129 -1.43 -1.48 10.91
N TRP A 130 -1.41 -2.19 9.78
CA TRP A 130 -0.50 -3.31 9.56
C TRP A 130 0.96 -2.86 9.55
N VAL A 131 1.25 -1.70 8.95
CA VAL A 131 2.59 -1.10 8.92
C VAL A 131 3.04 -0.72 10.33
N ASP A 132 2.18 -0.06 11.12
CA ASP A 132 2.49 0.31 12.51
C ASP A 132 2.77 -0.92 13.37
N MET A 133 1.91 -1.94 13.28
CA MET A 133 2.12 -3.20 13.98
C MET A 133 3.42 -3.89 13.57
N ALA A 134 3.75 -3.89 12.28
CA ALA A 134 4.98 -4.47 11.78
C ALA A 134 6.21 -3.70 12.26
N ALA A 135 6.17 -2.36 12.18
CA ALA A 135 7.22 -1.47 12.65
C ALA A 135 7.56 -1.79 14.11
N ASP A 136 6.57 -1.80 15.00
CA ASP A 136 6.76 -2.02 16.43
C ASP A 136 7.31 -3.42 16.77
N LYS A 137 7.14 -4.41 15.89
CA LYS A 137 7.70 -5.76 16.04
C LYS A 137 9.12 -5.90 15.52
N VAL A 138 9.61 -4.97 14.69
CA VAL A 138 10.98 -5.00 14.19
C VAL A 138 11.96 -4.76 15.35
N PRO A 139 12.87 -5.69 15.67
CA PRO A 139 13.90 -5.44 16.67
C PRO A 139 14.84 -4.30 16.26
N VAL A 140 15.34 -3.53 17.24
CA VAL A 140 16.26 -2.42 17.00
C VAL A 140 17.50 -2.86 16.22
N SER A 141 18.03 -4.06 16.47
CA SER A 141 19.19 -4.60 15.74
C SER A 141 18.92 -4.82 14.24
N VAL A 142 17.69 -5.18 13.87
CA VAL A 142 17.30 -5.31 12.46
C VAL A 142 17.18 -3.93 11.85
N GLU A 143 16.61 -2.97 12.60
CA GLU A 143 16.50 -1.58 12.17
C GLU A 143 17.87 -0.91 11.96
N GLU A 144 18.84 -1.16 12.86
CA GLU A 144 20.24 -0.75 12.71
C GLU A 144 20.85 -1.32 11.43
N THR A 145 20.65 -2.62 11.16
CA THR A 145 21.12 -3.26 9.92
C THR A 145 20.51 -2.61 8.68
N ILE A 146 19.22 -2.26 8.72
CA ILE A 146 18.53 -1.56 7.64
C ILE A 146 19.16 -0.17 7.41
N GLY A 147 19.41 0.57 8.48
CA GLY A 147 20.07 1.88 8.45
C GLY A 147 21.47 1.83 7.85
N GLU A 148 22.29 0.86 8.29
CA GLU A 148 23.65 0.66 7.78
C GLU A 148 23.70 0.38 6.28
N VAL A 149 22.73 -0.38 5.75
CA VAL A 149 22.62 -0.66 4.31
C VAL A 149 22.22 0.61 3.53
N GLY A 150 21.42 1.49 4.14
CA GLY A 150 20.99 2.76 3.55
C GLY A 150 22.06 3.84 3.55
N LEU A 151 23.03 3.78 4.48
CA LEU A 151 24.08 4.79 4.60
C LEU A 151 25.00 4.83 3.37
N PRO A 152 25.23 6.02 2.76
CA PRO A 152 26.25 6.17 1.73
C PRO A 152 27.63 5.78 2.28
N LYS A 153 28.28 4.77 1.69
CA LYS A 153 29.59 4.23 2.13
C LYS A 153 30.71 5.28 2.28
N LYS A 154 30.59 6.44 1.62
CA LYS A 154 31.53 7.56 1.75
C LYS A 154 31.46 8.20 3.14
N LEU A 155 30.27 8.29 3.74
CA LEU A 155 30.06 8.92 5.04
C LEU A 155 30.69 8.11 6.18
N LEU A 156 30.76 6.79 6.03
CA LEU A 156 31.44 5.89 6.96
C LEU A 156 32.98 6.09 6.99
N LYS A 157 33.55 6.78 6.00
CA LYS A 157 35.02 6.98 5.88
C LYS A 157 35.49 8.37 6.31
N ASP A 158 34.61 9.37 6.29
CA ASP A 158 34.95 10.79 6.47
C ASP A 158 34.75 11.32 7.91
N GLU A 159 34.39 10.45 8.84
CA GLU A 159 33.90 10.78 10.20
C GLU A 159 34.81 11.68 11.08
N LYS A 160 36.07 11.97 10.72
CA LYS A 160 37.06 12.44 11.71
C LYS A 160 37.78 13.77 11.45
N LYS A 161 37.45 14.60 10.44
CA LYS A 161 38.31 15.76 10.11
C LYS A 161 37.68 17.14 9.91
N SER A 162 36.35 17.28 9.82
CA SER A 162 35.73 18.60 9.59
C SER A 162 35.18 19.24 10.87
N SER A 163 35.36 20.55 11.03
CA SER A 163 34.77 21.35 12.12
C SER A 163 33.24 21.27 12.12
N LEU A 164 32.62 21.08 10.95
CA LEU A 164 31.17 20.91 10.82
C LEU A 164 30.70 19.60 11.48
N VAL A 165 31.43 18.50 11.27
CA VAL A 165 31.13 17.19 11.88
C VAL A 165 31.20 17.29 13.40
N LYS A 166 32.23 17.98 13.93
CA LYS A 166 32.35 18.20 15.37
C LYS A 166 31.17 19.00 15.92
N ARG A 167 30.80 20.12 15.27
CA ARG A 167 29.67 20.96 15.69
C ARG A 167 28.36 20.17 15.74
N VAL A 168 28.06 19.40 14.70
CA VAL A 168 26.85 18.56 14.64
C VAL A 168 26.87 17.49 15.74
N ASN A 169 27.99 16.80 15.93
CA ASN A 169 28.10 15.77 16.96
C ASN A 169 27.99 16.33 18.39
N ASP A 170 28.60 17.49 18.67
CA ASP A 170 28.53 18.13 19.99
C ASP A 170 27.08 18.51 20.34
N ILE A 171 26.37 19.13 19.40
CA ILE A 171 24.95 19.51 19.57
C ILE A 171 24.08 18.26 19.69
N GLY A 172 24.25 17.30 18.78
CA GLY A 172 23.50 16.04 18.75
C GLY A 172 23.68 15.22 20.03
N ALA A 173 24.92 15.09 20.52
CA ALA A 173 25.21 14.41 21.79
C ALA A 173 24.53 15.10 22.98
N LYS A 174 24.50 16.44 23.01
CA LYS A 174 23.81 17.21 24.06
C LYS A 174 22.30 16.97 24.03
N LEU A 175 21.69 16.91 22.85
CA LEU A 175 20.27 16.60 22.69
C LEU A 175 19.95 15.17 23.14
N VAL A 176 20.70 14.19 22.63
CA VAL A 176 20.50 12.76 22.95
C VAL A 176 20.67 12.48 24.44
N ALA A 177 21.61 13.15 25.11
CA ALA A 177 21.78 13.04 26.57
C ALA A 177 20.53 13.44 27.37
N THR A 178 19.62 14.21 26.77
CA THR A 178 18.36 14.64 27.40
C THR A 178 17.14 13.78 27.03
N ALA A 179 17.29 12.89 26.04
CA ALA A 179 16.22 12.02 25.54
C ALA A 179 15.84 10.87 26.51
N GLY A 180 16.61 10.68 27.59
CA GLY A 180 16.41 9.57 28.52
C GLY A 180 16.93 8.25 27.96
N ALA A 181 16.34 7.13 28.40
CA ALA A 181 16.71 5.80 27.94
C ALA A 181 16.12 5.53 26.54
N SER A 182 16.80 5.99 25.50
CA SER A 182 16.53 5.58 24.11
C SER A 182 17.18 4.22 23.86
N PRO A 183 16.52 3.28 23.14
CA PRO A 183 17.14 2.04 22.73
C PRO A 183 18.14 2.23 21.57
N TYR A 184 18.15 3.41 20.95
CA TYR A 184 18.99 3.72 19.79
C TYR A 184 20.32 4.33 20.19
N LYS A 185 21.39 3.93 19.49
CA LYS A 185 22.66 4.65 19.46
C LYS A 185 22.64 5.64 18.30
N PHE A 186 22.67 6.92 18.62
CA PHE A 186 22.62 7.96 17.60
C PHE A 186 23.99 8.23 16.97
N HIS A 187 24.01 8.30 15.65
CA HIS A 187 25.18 8.68 14.86
C HIS A 187 24.80 9.85 13.94
N PHE A 188 25.64 10.88 13.91
CA PHE A 188 25.41 12.06 13.09
C PHE A 188 26.47 12.16 12.00
N TYR A 189 26.01 12.19 10.76
CA TYR A 189 26.83 12.27 9.56
C TYR A 189 26.65 13.63 8.89
N VAL A 190 27.74 14.14 8.30
CA VAL A 190 27.69 15.34 7.47
C VAL A 190 27.98 14.96 6.04
N GLU A 191 27.04 15.24 5.15
CA GLU A 191 27.20 15.06 3.72
C GLU A 191 27.49 16.40 3.03
N GLU A 192 28.56 16.46 2.24
CA GLU A 192 28.83 17.64 1.44
C GLU A 192 27.77 17.79 0.34
N SER A 193 26.98 18.86 0.40
CA SER A 193 25.88 19.11 -0.52
C SER A 193 25.54 20.59 -0.61
N LYS A 194 25.02 21.02 -1.77
CA LYS A 194 24.50 22.38 -2.00
C LYS A 194 23.03 22.54 -1.61
N VAL A 195 22.42 21.46 -1.11
CA VAL A 195 21.00 21.40 -0.73
C VAL A 195 20.86 21.61 0.77
N VAL A 196 19.90 22.43 1.18
CA VAL A 196 19.50 22.57 2.58
C VAL A 196 18.60 21.38 2.92
N ASN A 197 19.19 20.32 3.50
CA ASN A 197 18.42 19.21 4.04
C ASN A 197 19.09 18.54 5.26
N ALA A 198 18.28 17.83 6.03
CA ALA A 198 18.70 16.79 6.94
C ALA A 198 17.66 15.66 6.86
N TYR A 199 18.06 14.42 7.12
CA TYR A 199 17.13 13.30 7.17
C TYR A 199 17.62 12.23 8.14
N SER A 200 16.67 11.42 8.62
CA SER A 200 16.89 10.28 9.48
C SER A 200 16.73 8.97 8.73
N LEU A 201 17.68 8.06 8.93
CA LEU A 201 17.61 6.67 8.51
C LEU A 201 17.26 5.80 9.73
N PRO A 202 16.73 4.59 9.51
CA PRO A 202 16.42 3.66 10.60
C PRO A 202 17.65 3.39 11.48
N GLY A 203 17.40 3.10 12.77
CA GLY A 203 18.43 2.63 13.68
C GLY A 203 19.37 3.70 14.25
N GLY A 204 18.97 4.98 14.26
CA GLY A 204 19.73 6.04 14.94
C GLY A 204 20.64 6.88 14.06
N ASN A 205 20.57 6.73 12.74
CA ASN A 205 21.48 7.41 11.82
C ASN A 205 20.84 8.70 11.29
N ILE A 206 21.48 9.85 11.52
CA ILE A 206 21.00 11.16 11.05
C ILE A 206 22.04 11.75 10.11
N VAL A 207 21.63 12.14 8.91
CA VAL A 207 22.48 12.75 7.89
C VAL A 207 22.11 14.21 7.71
N VAL A 208 23.11 15.09 7.80
CA VAL A 208 22.93 16.55 7.69
C VAL A 208 23.74 17.07 6.52
N MET A 209 23.11 17.84 5.64
CA MET A 209 23.80 18.45 4.50
C MET A 209 24.64 19.64 4.94
N SER A 210 25.85 19.78 4.39
CA SER A 210 26.77 20.87 4.75
C SER A 210 26.17 22.25 4.49
N LYS A 211 25.37 22.44 3.43
CA LYS A 211 24.65 23.70 3.18
C LYS A 211 23.67 24.04 4.30
N LEU A 212 22.92 23.08 4.86
CA LEU A 212 22.04 23.34 6.00
C LEU A 212 22.81 23.88 7.21
N ILE A 213 23.96 23.27 7.53
CA ILE A 213 24.81 23.68 8.65
C ILE A 213 25.32 25.12 8.45
N ASN A 214 25.66 25.47 7.21
CA ASN A 214 26.15 26.81 6.84
C ASN A 214 25.03 27.86 6.85
N GLU A 215 23.79 27.48 6.57
CA GLU A 215 22.63 28.37 6.63
C GLU A 215 22.14 28.64 8.06
N ALA A 216 22.48 27.77 9.02
CA ALA A 216 22.11 27.97 10.42
C ALA A 216 22.93 29.11 11.05
N LYS A 217 22.24 30.19 11.46
CA LYS A 217 22.82 31.40 12.06
C LYS A 217 23.15 31.24 13.54
N SER A 218 22.65 30.18 14.18
CA SER A 218 22.95 29.86 15.58
C SER A 218 22.98 28.34 15.82
N ASP A 219 23.55 27.93 16.95
CA ASP A 219 23.45 26.55 17.40
C ASP A 219 22.03 26.18 17.84
N ASP A 220 21.19 27.15 18.22
CA ASP A 220 19.77 26.90 18.53
C ASP A 220 19.00 26.45 17.29
N GLU A 221 19.22 27.09 16.13
CA GLU A 221 18.56 26.70 14.87
C GLU A 221 18.96 25.29 14.45
N LEU A 222 20.27 24.98 14.48
CA LEU A 222 20.78 23.66 14.14
C LEU A 222 20.32 22.60 15.15
N ALA A 223 20.30 22.93 16.45
CA ALA A 223 19.77 22.05 17.48
C ALA A 223 18.29 21.74 17.27
N GLY A 224 17.48 22.73 16.86
CA GLY A 224 16.07 22.53 16.52
C GLY A 224 15.89 21.50 15.41
N VAL A 225 16.65 21.62 14.33
CA VAL A 225 16.60 20.65 13.21
C VAL A 225 17.04 19.26 13.67
N LEU A 226 18.17 19.15 14.39
CA LEU A 226 18.65 17.85 14.88
C LEU A 226 17.68 17.21 15.87
N ALA A 227 17.05 18.01 16.74
CA ALA A 227 16.06 17.52 17.70
C ALA A 227 14.80 17.00 16.99
N HIS A 228 14.41 17.63 15.88
CA HIS A 228 13.32 17.17 15.01
C HIS A 228 13.67 15.82 14.35
N GLU A 229 14.87 15.68 13.77
CA GLU A 229 15.33 14.42 13.19
C GLU A 229 15.48 13.28 14.22
N ILE A 230 15.94 13.60 15.44
CA ILE A 230 15.92 12.64 16.55
C ILE A 230 14.48 12.18 16.83
N GLY A 231 13.51 13.09 16.74
CA GLY A 231 12.10 12.79 16.87
C GLY A 231 11.62 11.73 15.87
N HIS A 232 11.98 11.87 14.60
CA HIS A 232 11.65 10.88 13.57
C HIS A 232 12.29 9.51 13.81
N VAL A 233 13.52 9.46 14.31
CA VAL A 233 14.16 8.19 14.70
C VAL A 233 13.42 7.54 15.86
N VAL A 234 13.12 8.30 16.92
CA VAL A 234 12.44 7.77 18.11
C VAL A 234 11.05 7.24 17.77
N HIS A 235 10.33 7.93 16.86
CA HIS A 235 9.05 7.48 16.34
C HIS A 235 9.17 6.50 15.16
N ARG A 236 10.37 6.07 14.77
CA ARG A 236 10.65 5.08 13.70
C ARG A 236 9.97 5.42 12.37
N ASP A 237 9.87 6.71 12.06
CA ASP A 237 9.09 7.19 10.92
C ASP A 237 9.66 6.74 9.58
N SER A 238 10.99 6.75 9.45
CA SER A 238 11.70 6.23 8.28
C SER A 238 11.44 4.73 8.08
N LEU A 239 11.47 3.94 9.15
CA LEU A 239 11.13 2.51 9.11
C LEU A 239 9.68 2.28 8.65
N ARG A 240 8.73 3.01 9.23
CA ARG A 240 7.31 2.95 8.82
C ARG A 240 7.16 3.27 7.35
N ARG A 241 7.86 4.30 6.86
CA ARG A 241 7.86 4.66 5.44
C ARG A 241 8.41 3.54 4.56
N ILE A 242 9.53 2.93 4.94
CA ILE A 242 10.11 1.79 4.22
C ILE A 242 9.12 0.64 4.16
N LEU A 243 8.49 0.29 5.28
CA LEU A 243 7.53 -0.81 5.33
C LEU A 243 6.31 -0.53 4.45
N HIS A 244 5.82 0.70 4.47
CA HIS A 244 4.70 1.14 3.66
C HIS A 244 5.01 1.01 2.15
N THR A 245 6.22 1.38 1.69
CA THR A 245 6.60 1.28 0.27
C THR A 245 7.08 -0.10 -0.15
N SER A 246 7.63 -0.90 0.77
CA SER A 246 8.12 -2.27 0.50
C SER A 246 7.00 -3.28 0.24
N GLY A 247 5.77 -2.92 0.59
CA GLY A 247 4.59 -3.75 0.38
C GLY A 247 4.44 -4.90 1.38
N LEU A 248 3.34 -5.63 1.21
CA LEU A 248 2.85 -6.61 2.18
C LEU A 248 3.82 -7.77 2.45
N GLY A 249 4.55 -8.24 1.43
CA GLY A 249 5.44 -9.39 1.56
C GLY A 249 6.55 -9.16 2.59
N MET A 250 7.12 -7.94 2.64
CA MET A 250 8.14 -7.57 3.62
C MET A 250 7.55 -7.46 5.03
N CYS A 251 6.36 -6.83 5.16
CA CYS A 251 5.67 -6.72 6.45
C CYS A 251 5.39 -8.10 7.05
N ILE A 252 4.88 -9.05 6.25
CA ILE A 252 4.64 -10.43 6.69
C ILE A 252 5.95 -11.09 7.13
N ALA A 253 7.00 -11.01 6.31
CA ALA A 253 8.29 -11.64 6.62
C ALA A 253 8.85 -11.15 7.97
N ILE A 254 8.77 -9.86 8.24
CA ILE A 254 9.25 -9.28 9.50
C ILE A 254 8.36 -9.67 10.69
N VAL A 255 7.03 -9.57 10.56
CA VAL A 255 6.09 -9.90 11.65
C VAL A 255 6.15 -11.40 12.02
N THR A 256 6.34 -12.27 11.03
CA THR A 256 6.43 -13.73 11.22
C THR A 256 7.81 -14.21 11.70
N GLY A 257 8.77 -13.31 11.88
CA GLY A 257 10.11 -13.64 12.36
C GLY A 257 10.95 -14.39 11.33
N GLY A 258 10.63 -14.27 10.03
CA GLY A 258 11.47 -14.80 8.97
C GLY A 258 12.86 -14.17 9.02
N THR A 259 13.92 -14.97 8.81
CA THR A 259 15.29 -14.44 8.74
C THR A 259 15.41 -13.52 7.53
N VAL A 260 15.47 -12.21 7.75
CA VAL A 260 15.73 -11.25 6.68
C VAL A 260 17.23 -11.21 6.42
N THR A 261 17.65 -11.72 5.27
CA THR A 261 19.06 -11.71 4.87
C THR A 261 19.46 -10.33 4.33
N ASN A 262 20.75 -9.98 4.39
CA ASN A 262 21.25 -8.74 3.76
C ASN A 262 20.91 -8.64 2.27
N LYS A 263 20.80 -9.78 1.56
CA LYS A 263 20.36 -9.81 0.16
C LYS A 263 18.89 -9.42 -0.01
N GLN A 264 18.02 -9.81 0.91
CA GLN A 264 16.61 -9.40 0.92
C GLN A 264 16.48 -7.92 1.33
N LEU A 265 17.30 -7.44 2.26
CA LEU A 265 17.35 -6.02 2.62
C LEU A 265 17.88 -5.13 1.50
N ALA A 266 18.76 -5.65 0.63
CA ALA A 266 19.26 -4.89 -0.52
C ALA A 266 18.16 -4.45 -1.49
N VAL A 267 17.02 -5.15 -1.53
CA VAL A 267 15.82 -4.75 -2.30
C VAL A 267 15.26 -3.42 -1.80
N LEU A 268 15.56 -3.03 -0.56
CA LEU A 268 15.12 -1.76 0.04
C LEU A 268 15.98 -0.57 -0.38
N ILE A 269 17.17 -0.78 -0.96
CA ILE A 269 18.10 0.32 -1.30
C ILE A 269 17.44 1.43 -2.15
N PRO A 270 16.62 1.14 -3.18
CA PRO A 270 15.91 2.19 -3.92
C PRO A 270 14.98 3.00 -3.02
N THR A 271 14.25 2.34 -2.12
CA THR A 271 13.38 3.00 -1.12
C THR A 271 14.20 3.85 -0.15
N MET A 272 15.40 3.41 0.25
CA MET A 272 16.28 4.17 1.13
C MET A 272 16.72 5.50 0.51
N LYS A 273 16.95 5.54 -0.81
CA LYS A 273 17.28 6.80 -1.51
C LYS A 273 16.10 7.77 -1.54
N GLU A 274 14.87 7.26 -1.55
CA GLU A 274 13.70 8.11 -1.40
C GLU A 274 13.62 8.75 0.00
N LEU A 275 14.33 8.21 0.99
CA LEU A 275 14.39 8.80 2.32
C LEU A 275 15.11 10.17 2.35
N GLU A 276 15.88 10.49 1.32
CA GLU A 276 16.51 11.82 1.17
C GLU A 276 15.51 12.93 0.80
N ARG A 277 14.26 12.56 0.46
CA ARG A 277 13.17 13.43 -0.02
C ARG A 277 11.83 12.98 0.56
N LEU A 278 11.67 13.09 1.87
CA LEU A 278 10.53 12.53 2.57
C LEU A 278 9.49 13.57 2.93
N ASN A 279 8.24 13.26 2.57
CA ASN A 279 7.09 13.89 3.20
C ASN A 279 6.54 12.95 4.26
N TYR A 280 6.56 13.38 5.51
CA TYR A 280 5.88 12.69 6.61
C TYR A 280 4.43 13.18 6.77
N SER A 281 3.60 12.37 7.42
CA SER A 281 2.23 12.76 7.75
C SER A 281 2.21 13.87 8.80
N ARG A 282 1.11 14.63 8.88
CA ARG A 282 0.97 15.71 9.89
C ARG A 282 1.09 15.20 11.33
N VAL A 283 0.68 13.96 11.58
CA VAL A 283 0.76 13.33 12.90
C VAL A 283 2.22 13.05 13.27
N GLN A 284 3.01 12.55 12.31
CA GLN A 284 4.44 12.29 12.50
C GLN A 284 5.22 13.59 12.73
N GLU A 285 4.99 14.60 11.89
CA GLU A 285 5.59 15.93 12.06
C GLU A 285 5.27 16.55 13.43
N ALA A 286 4.02 16.46 13.89
CA ALA A 286 3.62 16.97 15.19
C ALA A 286 4.26 16.21 16.35
N ALA A 287 4.43 14.89 16.23
CA ALA A 287 5.11 14.07 17.23
C ALA A 287 6.62 14.40 17.28
N ALA A 288 7.27 14.53 16.12
CA ALA A 288 8.66 14.95 16.00
C ALA A 288 8.88 16.36 16.57
N ASP A 289 8.03 17.33 16.24
CA ASP A 289 8.05 18.69 16.78
C ASP A 289 7.94 18.71 18.30
N LYS A 290 6.99 17.95 18.86
CA LYS A 290 6.79 17.87 20.31
C LYS A 290 8.06 17.38 21.01
N LEU A 291 8.64 16.29 20.54
CA LEU A 291 9.87 15.76 21.10
C LEU A 291 11.04 16.73 20.89
N ALA A 292 11.13 17.38 19.72
CA ALA A 292 12.15 18.38 19.43
C ALA A 292 12.13 19.54 20.43
N VAL A 293 10.94 20.02 20.78
CA VAL A 293 10.75 21.06 21.80
C VAL A 293 11.26 20.59 23.16
N GLU A 294 10.88 19.38 23.57
CA GLU A 294 11.32 18.81 24.86
C GLU A 294 12.84 18.67 24.95
N LEU A 295 13.46 18.10 23.92
CA LEU A 295 14.91 17.89 23.86
C LEU A 295 15.65 19.22 23.82
N SER A 296 15.21 20.16 22.98
CA SER A 296 15.83 21.47 22.85
C SER A 296 15.83 22.21 24.19
N LEU A 297 14.68 22.27 24.87
CA LEU A 297 14.57 22.96 26.16
C LEU A 297 15.41 22.30 27.25
N LYS A 298 15.40 20.95 27.35
CA LYS A 298 16.22 20.23 28.33
C LYS A 298 17.71 20.39 28.07
N ALA A 299 18.11 20.47 26.80
CA ALA A 299 19.50 20.71 26.38
C ALA A 299 19.90 22.19 26.46
N GLY A 300 18.99 23.09 26.85
CA GLY A 300 19.25 24.52 27.00
C GLY A 300 19.29 25.31 25.69
N TYR A 301 18.68 24.78 24.63
CA TYR A 301 18.47 25.46 23.35
C TYR A 301 17.08 26.10 23.26
N ARG A 302 16.93 27.07 22.36
CA ARG A 302 15.65 27.74 22.08
C ARG A 302 14.82 26.93 21.06
N PRO A 303 13.68 26.32 21.44
CA PRO A 303 12.86 25.56 20.49
C PRO A 303 12.24 26.45 19.38
N GLU A 304 12.01 27.74 19.65
CA GLU A 304 11.49 28.67 18.63
C GLU A 304 12.49 28.93 17.50
N ALA A 305 13.78 28.65 17.70
CA ALA A 305 14.78 28.82 16.65
C ALA A 305 14.52 27.91 15.44
N LEU A 306 13.85 26.76 15.63
CA LEU A 306 13.39 25.93 14.52
C LEU A 306 12.40 26.70 13.62
N ILE A 307 11.44 27.40 14.22
CA ILE A 307 10.45 28.21 13.50
C ILE A 307 11.16 29.37 12.78
N GLU A 308 12.09 30.04 13.46
CA GLU A 308 12.88 31.15 12.90
C GLU A 308 13.67 30.69 11.67
N PHE A 309 14.32 29.53 11.75
CA PHE A 309 15.08 28.94 10.66
C PHE A 309 14.22 28.66 9.43
N PHE A 310 13.10 27.95 9.61
CA PHE A 310 12.19 27.62 8.51
C PHE A 310 11.57 28.87 7.87
N LYS A 311 11.11 29.83 8.68
CA LYS A 311 10.56 31.10 8.16
C LYS A 311 11.59 31.87 7.34
N ARG A 312 12.87 31.84 7.74
CA ARG A 312 13.94 32.49 7.00
C ARG A 312 14.21 31.81 5.66
N LEU A 313 14.28 30.47 5.64
CA LEU A 313 14.44 29.72 4.39
C LEU A 313 13.27 29.96 3.41
N GLN A 314 12.05 30.09 3.91
CA GLN A 314 10.85 30.33 3.09
C GLN A 314 10.76 31.73 2.49
N LYS A 315 11.39 32.74 3.10
CA LYS A 315 11.35 34.13 2.64
C LYS A 315 12.34 34.45 1.52
N ASP A 316 13.11 33.46 1.06
CA ASP A 316 14.17 33.61 0.08
C ASP A 316 15.19 34.71 0.44
N GLU A 317 15.42 34.92 1.75
CA GLU A 317 16.40 35.91 2.25
C GLU A 317 17.84 35.59 1.80
N GLU A 318 18.10 34.33 1.43
CA GLU A 318 19.43 33.80 1.10
C GLU A 318 19.59 33.48 -0.40
N GLY A 319 18.59 33.78 -1.24
CA GLY A 319 18.62 33.55 -2.70
C GLY A 319 18.78 32.07 -3.09
N ILE A 320 18.26 31.16 -2.27
CA ILE A 320 18.43 29.71 -2.45
C ILE A 320 17.32 29.22 -3.38
N PRO A 321 17.66 28.60 -4.54
CA PRO A 321 16.64 28.05 -5.43
C PRO A 321 15.71 27.10 -4.68
N SER A 322 14.38 27.21 -4.89
CA SER A 322 13.41 26.39 -4.15
C SER A 322 13.68 24.88 -4.25
N ALA A 323 14.23 24.41 -5.39
CA ALA A 323 14.63 23.02 -5.59
C ALA A 323 15.79 22.55 -4.67
N ALA A 324 16.52 23.48 -4.06
CA ALA A 324 17.60 23.21 -3.10
C ALA A 324 17.14 23.37 -1.63
N LEU A 325 15.87 23.70 -1.37
CA LEU A 325 15.25 23.77 -0.04
C LEU A 325 14.45 22.50 0.24
N LEU A 326 15.10 21.34 0.19
CA LEU A 326 14.42 20.07 0.45
C LEU A 326 13.85 20.01 1.86
N LEU A 327 14.55 20.53 2.88
CA LEU A 327 14.02 20.57 4.26
C LEU A 327 12.62 21.21 4.35
N VAL A 328 12.40 22.29 3.60
CA VAL A 328 11.10 23.01 3.59
C VAL A 328 10.03 22.24 2.83
N SER A 329 10.42 21.49 1.81
CA SER A 329 9.51 20.68 0.99
C SER A 329 9.12 19.38 1.70
N ASP A 330 10.11 18.74 2.31
CA ASP A 330 10.04 17.47 3.04
C ASP A 330 9.29 17.64 4.38
N HIS A 331 9.54 18.76 5.08
CA HIS A 331 8.92 19.09 6.36
C HIS A 331 8.18 20.43 6.29
N PRO A 332 7.01 20.54 5.62
CA PRO A 332 6.31 21.81 5.49
C PRO A 332 5.95 22.42 6.85
N LEU A 333 6.48 23.61 7.13
CA LEU A 333 6.13 24.37 8.33
C LEU A 333 4.76 25.03 8.14
N THR A 334 3.71 24.38 8.64
CA THR A 334 2.33 24.88 8.59
C THR A 334 2.03 25.81 9.78
N ALA A 335 0.99 26.64 9.64
CA ALA A 335 0.53 27.51 10.73
C ALA A 335 0.12 26.73 11.99
N ASP A 336 -0.44 25.53 11.82
CA ASP A 336 -0.83 24.67 12.93
C ASP A 336 0.38 24.12 13.68
N ARG A 337 1.43 23.71 12.95
CA ARG A 337 2.71 23.29 13.56
C ARG A 337 3.37 24.42 14.34
N ILE A 338 3.41 25.63 13.80
CA ILE A 338 3.96 26.81 14.50
C ILE A 338 3.25 27.01 15.84
N LYS A 339 1.90 27.02 15.83
CA LYS A 339 1.12 27.17 17.06
C LYS A 339 1.36 26.03 18.04
N ALA A 340 1.46 24.79 17.56
CA ALA A 340 1.72 23.62 18.39
C ALA A 340 3.10 23.68 19.06
N ILE A 341 4.15 24.01 18.29
CA ILE A 341 5.52 24.19 18.81
C ILE A 341 5.55 25.29 19.88
N GLU A 342 4.94 26.45 19.62
CA GLU A 342 4.89 27.57 20.57
C GLU A 342 4.14 27.19 21.85
N ALA A 343 3.00 26.49 21.73
CA ALA A 343 2.21 26.04 22.86
C ALA A 343 2.96 25.00 23.70
N GLU A 344 3.58 24.00 23.06
CA GLU A 344 4.39 22.99 23.73
C GLU A 344 5.59 23.63 24.44
N ALA A 345 6.28 24.57 23.79
CA ALA A 345 7.41 25.28 24.40
C ALA A 345 6.98 26.07 25.65
N ALA A 346 5.82 26.73 25.59
CA ALA A 346 5.25 27.42 26.74
C ALA A 346 4.88 26.46 27.88
N GLN A 347 4.33 25.28 27.55
CA GLN A 347 3.98 24.26 28.52
C GLN A 347 5.22 23.65 29.18
N GLN A 348 6.22 23.22 28.41
CA GLN A 348 7.45 22.61 28.91
C GLN A 348 8.24 23.57 29.80
N ARG A 349 8.30 24.87 29.47
CA ARG A 349 8.91 25.88 30.35
C ARG A 349 8.24 25.97 31.72
N LYS A 350 6.91 25.80 31.79
CA LYS A 350 6.19 25.76 33.08
C LYS A 350 6.57 24.53 33.89
N ILE A 351 6.81 23.39 33.24
CA ILE A 351 7.22 22.13 33.89
C ILE A 351 8.66 22.21 34.40
N LEU A 352 9.57 22.84 33.65
CA LEU A 352 11.00 22.93 34.00
C LEU A 352 11.30 23.96 35.10
N LYS A 353 10.54 25.06 35.21
CA LYS A 353 10.74 26.11 36.22
C LYS A 353 10.76 25.58 37.68
N PRO A 354 9.81 24.74 38.12
CA PRO A 354 9.84 24.15 39.47
C PRO A 354 11.02 23.19 39.71
N GLN A 355 11.44 22.43 38.70
CA GLN A 355 12.51 21.44 38.82
C GLN A 355 13.90 22.08 38.98
N GLN A 356 14.10 23.26 38.42
CA GLN A 356 15.32 24.05 38.60
C GLN A 356 15.40 24.71 39.99
N GLN A 357 14.26 25.02 40.62
CA GLN A 357 14.20 25.57 41.98
C GLN A 357 14.38 24.51 43.08
N GLN A 358 14.21 23.22 42.77
CA GLN A 358 14.34 22.11 43.72
C GLN A 358 15.70 21.39 43.68
N LYS A 359 16.62 21.75 42.76
CA LYS A 359 17.99 21.23 42.80
C LYS A 359 18.80 21.96 43.87
N PRO A 360 19.28 21.30 44.94
CA PRO A 360 20.13 21.96 45.93
C PRO A 360 21.43 22.38 45.25
N HIS A 361 21.84 23.64 45.47
CA HIS A 361 23.20 24.08 45.17
C HIS A 361 24.18 23.12 45.86
N LYS A 362 24.93 22.36 45.08
CA LYS A 362 26.08 21.59 45.54
C LYS A 362 27.35 22.26 45.06
#